data_AF-A0A2V5PGE8-F1
#
_entry.id   AF-A0A2V5PGE8-F1
#
_cell.length_a   1.000
_cell.length_b   1.000
_cell.length_c   1.000
_cell.angle_alpha   90.00
_cell.angle_beta   90.00
_cell.angle_gamma   90.00
#
_symmetry.space_group_name_H-M   'P 1'
#
loop_
_entity.id
_entity.type
_entity.pdbx_description
1 polymer ?
#
loop_
_entity_poly.entity_id
_entity_poly.type
_entity_poly.pdbx_seq_one_letter_code
_entity_poly.pdbx_strand_id
1 'polypeptide(L)'
;MQREIMREVEAARPKYLVVVAVATSWLRWPNSETEIFAWIDRYTAEKFRLDGLVNVVSRERTDYYLPLSVDPRSIQLSPFYVLVFEPKT
;
A
#
# COMPACT_ATOMS: atom_id res chain seq x y z
N MET A 1 3.36 8.80 -16.55
CA MET A 1 2.47 8.69 -15.36
C MET A 1 3.13 8.01 -14.17
N GLN A 2 3.54 6.72 -14.21
CA GLN A 2 4.12 6.05 -13.02
C GLN A 2 5.30 6.83 -12.42
N ARG A 3 6.31 7.17 -13.23
CA ARG A 3 7.48 7.95 -12.79
C ARG A 3 7.18 9.35 -12.27
N GLU A 4 6.06 9.93 -12.69
CA GLU A 4 5.64 11.24 -12.23
C GLU A 4 5.08 11.15 -10.81
N ILE A 5 4.16 10.21 -10.58
CA ILE A 5 3.63 9.90 -9.25
C ILE A 5 4.76 9.57 -8.27
N MET A 6 5.73 8.75 -8.69
CA MET A 6 6.88 8.39 -7.84
C MET A 6 7.64 9.63 -7.37
N ARG A 7 7.98 10.54 -8.29
CA ARG A 7 8.69 11.80 -7.97
C ARG A 7 7.85 12.73 -7.10
N GLU A 8 6.55 12.85 -7.36
CA GLU A 8 5.67 13.73 -6.60
C GLU A 8 5.52 13.26 -5.14
N VAL A 9 5.33 11.96 -4.93
CA VAL A 9 5.26 11.37 -3.58
C VAL A 9 6.59 11.58 -2.85
N GLU A 10 7.71 11.32 -3.51
CA GLU A 10 9.05 11.52 -2.93
C GLU A 10 9.30 12.97 -2.55
N ALA A 11 8.95 13.92 -3.42
CA ALA A 11 9.13 15.36 -3.17
C ALA A 11 8.24 15.86 -2.03
N ALA A 12 7.00 15.36 -1.96
CA ALA A 12 6.01 15.78 -0.96
C ALA A 12 6.37 15.38 0.47
N ARG A 13 7.17 14.30 0.66
CA ARG A 13 7.53 13.76 1.98
C ARG A 13 6.31 13.67 2.92
N PRO A 14 5.31 12.85 2.57
CA PRO A 14 4.02 12.91 3.22
C PRO A 14 4.09 12.46 4.68
N LYS A 15 3.25 13.09 5.53
CA LYS A 15 3.09 12.68 6.95
C LYS A 15 2.42 11.32 7.10
N TYR A 16 1.64 10.92 6.10
CA TYR A 16 1.01 9.61 5.99
C TYR A 16 1.01 9.18 4.53
N LEU A 17 1.36 7.93 4.27
CA LEU A 17 1.25 7.34 2.94
C LEU A 17 0.16 6.26 2.96
N VAL A 18 -0.83 6.41 2.07
CA VAL A 18 -1.93 5.46 1.93
C VAL A 18 -1.78 4.71 0.62
N VAL A 19 -1.62 3.39 0.70
CA VAL A 19 -1.51 2.52 -0.47
C VAL A 19 -2.81 1.76 -0.63
N VAL A 20 -3.54 2.04 -1.72
CA VAL A 20 -4.76 1.32 -2.09
C VAL A 20 -4.39 0.21 -3.07
N ALA A 21 -4.31 -1.02 -2.55
CA ALA A 21 -3.95 -2.20 -3.32
C ALA A 21 -5.22 -2.93 -3.74
N VAL A 22 -5.67 -2.61 -4.95
CA VAL A 22 -6.80 -3.27 -5.61
C VAL A 22 -6.27 -3.89 -6.88
N ALA A 23 -6.42 -5.21 -7.01
CA ALA A 23 -5.82 -5.98 -8.12
C ALA A 23 -6.14 -5.42 -9.52
N THR A 24 -7.26 -4.72 -9.69
CA THR A 24 -7.70 -4.14 -10.96
C THR A 24 -7.27 -2.68 -11.20
N SER A 25 -6.75 -1.96 -10.20
CA SER A 25 -6.52 -0.50 -10.26
C SER A 25 -5.48 -0.02 -11.27
N TRP A 26 -4.65 -0.92 -11.78
CA TRP A 26 -3.61 -0.62 -12.78
C TRP A 26 -3.77 -1.40 -14.07
N LEU A 27 -4.82 -2.24 -14.18
CA LEU A 27 -5.05 -3.15 -15.31
C LEU A 27 -3.74 -3.85 -15.75
N ARG A 28 -3.06 -4.50 -14.80
CA ARG A 28 -1.74 -5.10 -15.04
C ARG A 28 -1.85 -6.29 -16.00
N TRP A 29 -1.35 -6.12 -17.22
CA TRP A 29 -1.17 -7.16 -18.23
C TRP A 29 0.28 -7.65 -18.26
N PRO A 30 0.58 -8.79 -18.91
CA PRO A 30 1.95 -9.33 -18.97
C PRO A 30 3.01 -8.34 -19.48
N ASN A 31 2.62 -7.41 -20.37
CA ASN A 31 3.52 -6.42 -20.97
C ASN A 31 3.37 -5.01 -20.36
N SER A 32 2.63 -4.87 -19.25
CA SER A 32 2.47 -3.58 -18.58
C SER A 32 3.79 -3.15 -17.92
N GLU A 33 4.03 -1.84 -17.86
CA GLU A 33 5.06 -1.27 -17.00
C GLU A 33 4.69 -1.55 -15.53
N THR A 34 5.60 -2.17 -14.77
CA THR A 34 5.36 -2.56 -13.37
C THR A 34 6.29 -1.85 -12.39
N GLU A 35 6.95 -0.77 -12.83
CA GLU A 35 7.97 -0.05 -12.06
C GLU A 35 7.40 0.46 -10.72
N ILE A 36 6.18 0.99 -10.73
CA ILE A 36 5.52 1.54 -9.54
C ILE A 36 5.30 0.50 -8.42
N PHE A 37 5.12 -0.78 -8.75
CA PHE A 37 4.94 -1.84 -7.75
C PHE A 37 6.26 -2.12 -7.02
N ALA A 38 7.34 -2.31 -7.77
CA ALA A 38 8.67 -2.50 -7.17
C ALA A 38 9.17 -1.24 -6.45
N TRP A 39 8.73 -0.06 -6.90
CA TRP A 39 9.02 1.19 -6.21
C TRP A 39 8.26 1.32 -4.89
N ILE A 40 6.94 1.08 -4.84
CA ILE A 40 6.17 1.27 -3.61
C ILE A 40 6.64 0.32 -2.51
N ASP A 41 6.97 -0.93 -2.87
CA ASP A 41 7.52 -1.93 -1.95
C ASP A 41 8.84 -1.44 -1.32
N ARG A 42 9.78 -0.95 -2.14
CA ARG A 42 11.06 -0.42 -1.65
C ARG A 42 10.89 0.87 -0.86
N TYR A 43 10.12 1.82 -1.38
CA TYR A 43 9.96 3.15 -0.80
C TYR A 43 9.31 3.10 0.59
N THR A 44 8.25 2.30 0.74
CA THR A 44 7.61 2.06 2.04
C THR A 44 8.55 1.32 2.99
N ALA A 45 9.22 0.26 2.55
CA ALA A 45 10.15 -0.52 3.37
C ALA A 45 11.34 0.32 3.87
N GLU A 46 11.81 1.29 3.09
CA GLU A 46 12.90 2.17 3.49
C GLU A 46 12.44 3.29 4.42
N LYS A 47 11.40 4.03 4.04
CA LYS A 47 11.07 5.34 4.64
C LYS A 47 9.91 5.32 5.64
N PHE A 48 9.10 4.26 5.64
CA PHE A 48 7.86 4.22 6.41
C PHE A 48 7.75 2.97 7.29
N ARG A 49 6.91 3.07 8.33
CA ARG A 49 6.45 1.98 9.18
C ARG A 49 4.96 1.77 8.89
N LEU A 50 4.56 0.51 8.75
CA LEU A 50 3.14 0.17 8.63
C LEU A 50 2.44 0.47 9.96
N ASP A 51 1.37 1.26 9.90
CA ASP A 51 0.61 1.72 11.06
C ASP A 51 -0.86 1.31 11.02
N GLY A 52 -1.38 0.99 9.83
CA GLY A 52 -2.75 0.55 9.67
C GLY A 52 -2.94 -0.37 8.47
N LEU A 53 -3.96 -1.23 8.57
CA LEU A 53 -4.39 -2.13 7.50
C LEU A 53 -5.92 -2.19 7.48
N VAL A 54 -6.49 -2.10 6.28
CA VAL A 54 -7.90 -2.43 6.01
C VAL A 54 -7.92 -3.56 4.99
N ASN A 55 -8.46 -4.72 5.35
CA ASN A 55 -8.51 -5.90 4.51
C ASN A 55 -9.95 -6.13 4.03
N VAL A 56 -10.21 -5.95 2.73
CA VAL A 56 -11.54 -6.08 2.14
C VAL A 56 -11.76 -7.54 1.71
N VAL A 57 -12.18 -8.36 2.67
CA VAL A 57 -12.29 -9.82 2.51
C VAL A 57 -13.38 -10.23 1.51
N SER A 58 -14.54 -9.58 1.56
CA SER A 58 -15.65 -9.78 0.62
C SER A 58 -16.48 -8.50 0.48
N ARG A 59 -17.57 -8.55 -0.29
CA ARG A 59 -18.54 -7.45 -0.39
C ARG A 59 -19.21 -7.14 0.95
N GLU A 60 -19.35 -8.14 1.80
CA GLU A 60 -20.08 -8.10 3.07
C GLU A 60 -19.15 -7.95 4.28
N ARG A 61 -17.84 -8.19 4.10
CA ARG A 61 -16.87 -8.19 5.19
C ARG A 61 -15.62 -7.39 4.85
N THR A 62 -15.31 -6.44 5.73
CA THR A 62 -14.04 -5.72 5.78
C THR A 62 -13.48 -5.79 7.19
N ASP A 63 -12.22 -6.19 7.31
CA ASP A 63 -11.51 -6.24 8.59
C ASP A 63 -10.65 -4.98 8.73
N TYR A 64 -10.75 -4.31 9.88
CA TYR A 64 -10.05 -3.05 10.16
C TYR A 64 -9.02 -3.22 11.27
N TYR A 65 -7.79 -2.81 11.00
CA TYR A 65 -6.67 -2.82 11.94
C TYR A 65 -6.09 -1.40 12.02
N LEU A 66 -6.78 -0.52 12.76
CA LEU A 66 -6.47 0.91 12.89
C LEU A 66 -6.51 1.31 14.38
N PRO A 67 -5.35 1.43 15.08
CA PRO A 67 -3.99 1.15 14.60
C PRO A 67 -3.73 -0.36 14.45
N LEU A 68 -2.69 -0.70 13.69
CA LEU A 68 -2.21 -2.07 13.55
C LEU A 68 -1.61 -2.54 14.87
N SER A 69 -2.33 -3.41 15.57
CA SER A 69 -1.96 -3.94 16.90
C SER A 69 -1.57 -5.42 16.90
N VAL A 70 -1.63 -6.07 15.74
CA VAL A 70 -1.30 -7.50 15.55
C VAL A 70 -0.15 -7.64 14.56
N ASP A 71 0.54 -8.78 14.56
CA ASP A 71 1.55 -9.05 13.53
C ASP A 71 0.85 -9.12 12.16
N PRO A 72 1.14 -8.22 11.21
CA PRO A 72 0.50 -8.23 9.90
C PRO A 72 0.76 -9.52 9.11
N ARG A 73 1.79 -10.29 9.43
CA ARG A 73 2.05 -11.61 8.80
C ARG A 73 1.04 -12.68 9.21
N SER A 74 0.32 -12.48 10.31
CA SER A 74 -0.75 -13.37 10.76
C SER A 74 -2.06 -13.15 10.00
N ILE A 75 -2.15 -12.08 9.21
CA ILE A 75 -3.38 -11.69 8.50
C ILE A 75 -3.36 -12.28 7.10
N GLN A 76 -4.38 -13.07 6.76
CA GLN A 76 -4.60 -13.50 5.38
C GLN A 76 -5.15 -12.32 4.56
N LEU A 77 -4.27 -11.64 3.83
CA LEU A 77 -4.64 -10.53 2.96
C LEU A 77 -5.49 -11.01 1.78
N SER A 78 -6.60 -10.32 1.55
CA SER A 78 -7.37 -10.44 0.32
C SER A 78 -6.65 -9.74 -0.85
N PRO A 79 -7.10 -9.91 -2.10
CA PRO A 79 -6.61 -9.11 -3.23
C PRO A 79 -6.98 -7.61 -3.19
N PHE A 80 -7.73 -7.18 -2.17
CA PHE A 80 -8.27 -5.84 -2.03
C PHE A 80 -7.97 -5.31 -0.61
N TYR A 81 -6.96 -4.48 -0.48
CA TYR A 81 -6.58 -3.96 0.83
C TYR A 81 -6.06 -2.53 0.74
N VAL A 82 -6.07 -1.86 1.89
CA VAL A 82 -5.48 -0.53 2.07
C VAL A 82 -4.45 -0.62 3.16
N LEU A 83 -3.25 -0.11 2.89
CA LEU A 83 -2.19 0.05 3.89
C LEU A 83 -2.05 1.53 4.24
N VAL A 84 -1.88 1.79 5.53
CA VAL A 84 -1.60 3.13 6.08
C VAL A 84 -0.22 3.10 6.71
N PHE A 85 0.61 4.04 6.29
CA PHE A 85 2.00 4.13 6.68
C PHE A 85 2.31 5.47 7.33
N GLU A 86 3.14 5.44 8.36
CA GLU A 86 3.75 6.61 8.99
C GLU A 86 5.25 6.68 8.66
N PRO A 87 5.85 7.86 8.50
CA PRO A 87 7.29 8.00 8.34
C PRO A 87 8.04 7.34 9.51
N LYS A 88 9.16 6.70 9.21
CA LYS A 88 10.11 6.30 10.26
C LYS A 88 10.75 7.56 10.85
N THR A 89 10.87 7.58 12.16
CA THR A 89 11.62 8.60 12.90
C THR A 89 13.12 8.47 12.66
#